data_AF-A0A7K0SHU8-F1
#
_entry.id   AF-A0A7K0SHU8-F1
#
_cell.length_a   1.000
_cell.length_b   1.000
_cell.length_c   1.000
_cell.angle_alpha   90.00
_cell.angle_beta   90.00
_cell.angle_gamma   90.00
#
_symmetry.space_group_name_H-M   'P 1'
#
loop_
_entity.id
_entity.type
_entity.pdbx_description
1 polymer ?
#
loop_
_entity_poly.entity_id
_entity_poly.type
_entity_poly.pdbx_seq_one_letter_code
_entity_poly.pdbx_strand_id
1 'polypeptide(L)'
;MTRYRPFSQPGRREIYLRQATLIASAELLEQCHRDTASAMAKIRIELGELRDLLHPPNGEFGNDRGRRPRIPGPAPIGPPADPAIHAWGKHLRFAALAVLAREQRPLTLPEIHRALHANGYRLHHVGSVKQLADALGYEHDIGRARRVARGIYEIGELSPYERRRVLSDAATPKDVTQIPPKQSGEDRINYPYSYPDSASEFGDDLGHEISGLSWVHTDESSSVTQGLHLGVGSAFPARDDCTSMPHL
;
A
#
# COMPACT_ATOMS: atom_id res chain seq x y z
N MET A 1 57.74 4.05 10.98
CA MET A 1 56.35 4.57 10.97
C MET A 1 55.40 3.47 10.52
N THR A 2 54.74 2.80 11.47
CA THR A 2 53.80 1.71 11.20
C THR A 2 52.48 2.32 10.75
N ARG A 3 52.08 2.12 9.49
CA ARG A 3 50.78 2.59 8.99
C ARG A 3 49.69 1.87 9.77
N TYR A 4 49.00 2.59 10.65
CA TYR A 4 47.79 2.14 11.31
C TYR A 4 46.81 1.66 10.23
N ARG A 5 46.54 0.35 10.17
CA ARG A 5 45.47 -0.20 9.34
C ARG A 5 44.18 -0.05 10.15
N PRO A 6 43.29 0.90 9.82
CA PRO A 6 42.09 1.17 10.62
C PRO A 6 41.08 0.01 10.66
N PHE A 7 41.36 -1.11 9.96
CA PHE A 7 40.43 -2.23 9.76
C PHE A 7 40.82 -3.54 10.47
N SER A 8 41.89 -3.57 11.27
CA SER A 8 42.16 -4.72 12.17
C SER A 8 41.72 -4.39 13.59
N GLN A 9 40.42 -4.15 13.78
CA GLN A 9 39.89 -4.14 15.14
C GLN A 9 39.98 -5.58 15.70
N PRO A 10 40.64 -5.81 16.84
CA PRO A 10 40.54 -7.08 17.53
C PRO A 10 39.05 -7.38 17.80
N GLY A 11 38.63 -8.64 17.64
CA GLY A 11 37.22 -9.03 17.78
C GLY A 11 36.38 -8.99 16.48
N ARG A 12 36.95 -8.61 15.32
CA ARG A 12 36.22 -8.58 14.04
C ARG A 12 35.56 -9.92 13.66
N ARG A 13 36.23 -11.04 13.96
CA ARG A 13 35.65 -12.39 13.76
C ARG A 13 34.39 -12.60 14.60
N GLU A 14 34.41 -12.16 15.86
CA GLU A 14 33.26 -12.28 16.77
C GLU A 14 32.10 -11.42 16.29
N ILE A 15 32.36 -10.20 15.80
CA ILE A 15 31.34 -9.33 15.20
C ILE A 15 30.69 -10.00 13.98
N TYR A 16 31.48 -10.59 13.08
CA TYR A 16 30.93 -11.30 11.92
C TYR A 16 30.13 -12.54 12.32
N LEU A 17 30.59 -13.31 13.31
CA LEU A 17 29.82 -14.45 13.82
C LEU A 17 28.51 -14.00 14.45
N ARG A 18 28.51 -12.91 15.21
CA ARG A 18 27.29 -12.32 15.78
C ARG A 18 26.35 -11.83 14.68
N GLN A 19 26.86 -11.15 13.67
CA GLN A 19 26.09 -10.70 12.51
C GLN A 19 25.45 -11.89 11.79
N ALA A 20 26.22 -12.94 11.48
CA ALA A 20 25.72 -14.14 10.83
C ALA A 20 24.62 -14.84 11.66
N THR A 21 24.81 -14.91 12.98
CA THR A 21 23.80 -15.45 13.91
C THR A 21 22.51 -14.64 13.87
N LEU A 22 22.60 -13.31 13.86
CA LEU A 22 21.42 -12.43 13.79
C LEU A 22 20.69 -12.56 12.44
N ILE A 23 21.43 -12.67 11.34
CA ILE A 23 20.85 -12.90 10.00
C ILE A 23 20.09 -14.23 9.99
N ALA A 24 20.70 -15.32 10.46
CA ALA A 24 20.03 -16.63 10.51
C ALA A 24 18.76 -16.61 11.38
N SER A 25 18.80 -15.93 12.54
CA SER A 25 17.62 -15.76 13.38
C SER A 25 16.51 -14.95 12.69
N ALA A 26 16.87 -13.90 11.93
CA ALA A 26 15.90 -13.12 11.17
C ALA A 26 15.23 -13.95 10.06
N GLU A 27 16.00 -14.75 9.33
CA GLU A 27 15.48 -15.65 8.29
C GLU A 27 14.48 -16.68 8.85
N LEU A 28 14.75 -17.24 10.04
CA LEU A 28 13.81 -18.13 10.73
C LEU A 28 12.49 -17.43 11.09
N LEU A 29 12.56 -16.22 11.64
CA LEU A 29 11.36 -15.44 11.97
C LEU A 29 10.53 -15.09 10.73
N GLU A 30 11.19 -14.72 9.62
CA GLU A 30 10.53 -14.46 8.34
C GLU A 30 9.83 -15.72 7.80
N GLN A 31 10.43 -16.89 7.95
CA GLN A 31 9.80 -18.16 7.57
C GLN A 31 8.54 -18.42 8.41
N CYS A 32 8.62 -18.32 9.74
CA CYS A 32 7.46 -18.48 10.63
C CYS A 32 6.34 -17.48 10.29
N HIS A 33 6.69 -16.24 9.91
CA HIS A 33 5.73 -15.24 9.49
C HIS A 33 5.02 -15.63 8.18
N ARG A 34 5.78 -16.08 7.18
CA ARG A 34 5.23 -16.57 5.90
C ARG A 34 4.28 -17.75 6.11
N ASP A 35 4.64 -18.69 6.98
CA ASP A 35 3.79 -19.84 7.31
C ASP A 35 2.49 -19.41 7.99
N THR A 36 2.58 -18.49 8.96
CA THR A 36 1.40 -17.92 9.65
C THR A 36 0.49 -17.15 8.70
N ALA A 37 1.07 -16.36 7.78
CA ALA A 37 0.33 -15.62 6.78
C ALA A 37 -0.40 -16.55 5.80
N SER A 38 0.25 -17.63 5.37
CA SER A 38 -0.33 -18.68 4.53
C SER A 38 -1.51 -19.38 5.23
N ALA A 39 -1.36 -19.75 6.50
CA ALA A 39 -2.44 -20.34 7.30
C ALA A 39 -3.64 -19.38 7.43
N MET A 40 -3.39 -18.10 7.72
CA MET A 40 -4.44 -17.08 7.80
C MET A 40 -5.16 -16.84 6.47
N ALA A 41 -4.47 -16.98 5.33
CA ALA A 41 -5.09 -16.87 4.02
C ALA A 41 -6.10 -18.02 3.78
N LYS A 42 -5.72 -19.26 4.13
CA LYS A 42 -6.63 -20.43 4.05
C LYS A 42 -7.89 -20.22 4.90
N ILE A 43 -7.72 -19.83 6.17
CA ILE A 43 -8.83 -19.55 7.08
C ILE A 43 -9.78 -18.49 6.50
N ARG A 44 -9.26 -17.45 5.83
CA ARG A 44 -10.10 -16.41 5.22
C ARG A 44 -10.90 -16.91 4.02
N ILE A 45 -10.34 -17.82 3.23
CA ILE A 45 -11.06 -18.46 2.12
C ILE A 45 -12.21 -19.28 2.71
N GLU A 46 -11.92 -20.13 3.69
CA GLU A 46 -12.94 -20.95 4.38
C GLU A 46 -14.05 -20.10 5.02
N LEU A 47 -13.70 -19.01 5.69
CA LEU A 47 -14.68 -18.06 6.24
C LEU A 47 -15.52 -17.38 5.14
N GLY A 48 -14.93 -17.13 3.97
CA GLY A 48 -15.63 -16.60 2.80
C GLY A 48 -16.64 -17.59 2.23
N GLU A 49 -16.27 -18.87 2.14
CA GLU A 49 -17.16 -19.96 1.71
C GLU A 49 -18.32 -20.15 2.70
N LEU A 50 -18.03 -20.19 4.01
CA LEU A 50 -19.05 -20.27 5.05
C LEU A 50 -20.01 -19.08 5.01
N ARG A 51 -19.50 -17.86 4.76
CA ARG A 51 -20.35 -16.68 4.57
C ARG A 51 -21.33 -16.89 3.43
N ASP A 52 -20.83 -17.40 2.31
CA ASP A 52 -21.62 -17.52 1.09
C ASP A 52 -22.66 -18.64 1.21
N LEU A 53 -22.41 -19.67 2.04
CA LEU A 53 -23.40 -20.66 2.47
C LEU A 53 -24.46 -20.07 3.41
N LEU A 54 -24.06 -19.27 4.40
CA LEU A 54 -24.98 -18.65 5.38
C LEU A 54 -25.81 -17.51 4.79
N HIS A 55 -25.26 -16.81 3.81
CA HIS A 55 -25.85 -15.63 3.18
C HIS A 55 -25.74 -15.73 1.65
N PRO A 56 -26.50 -16.64 1.02
CA PRO A 56 -26.42 -16.84 -0.42
C PRO A 56 -26.80 -15.56 -1.17
N PRO A 57 -26.15 -15.28 -2.33
CA PRO A 57 -26.36 -14.05 -3.10
C PRO A 57 -27.82 -13.78 -3.47
N ASN A 58 -28.64 -14.82 -3.64
CA ASN A 58 -30.01 -14.75 -4.15
C ASN A 58 -31.01 -15.48 -3.22
N GLY A 59 -30.74 -15.51 -1.91
CA GLY A 59 -31.63 -16.20 -0.96
C GLY A 59 -33.03 -15.57 -0.95
N GLU A 60 -34.06 -16.40 -0.73
CA GLU A 60 -35.49 -16.02 -0.66
C GLU A 60 -35.78 -14.85 0.30
N PHE A 61 -34.86 -14.58 1.24
CA PHE A 61 -34.96 -13.53 2.26
C PHE A 61 -34.48 -12.13 1.82
N GLY A 62 -34.40 -11.83 0.52
CA GLY A 62 -34.42 -10.43 0.04
C GLY A 62 -33.09 -9.65 0.17
N ASN A 63 -31.95 -10.33 0.06
CA ASN A 63 -30.66 -9.63 -0.02
C ASN A 63 -30.38 -8.98 -1.40
N ASP A 64 -31.32 -9.03 -2.33
CA ASP A 64 -31.21 -8.42 -3.67
C ASP A 64 -30.88 -6.92 -3.64
N ARG A 65 -31.07 -6.25 -2.49
CA ARG A 65 -30.66 -4.86 -2.23
C ARG A 65 -29.82 -4.67 -0.96
N GLY A 66 -29.53 -5.75 -0.24
CA GLY A 66 -28.87 -5.73 1.07
C GLY A 66 -27.36 -5.89 0.96
N ARG A 67 -26.59 -4.99 1.56
CA ARG A 67 -25.15 -5.24 1.77
C ARG A 67 -25.01 -6.51 2.62
N ARG A 68 -24.24 -7.50 2.14
CA ARG A 68 -23.93 -8.70 2.92
C ARG A 68 -23.39 -8.29 4.30
N PRO A 69 -23.79 -8.97 5.39
CA PRO A 69 -23.24 -8.71 6.71
C PRO A 69 -21.71 -8.77 6.66
N ARG A 70 -21.05 -7.75 7.22
CA ARG A 70 -19.59 -7.83 7.42
C ARG A 70 -19.35 -8.87 8.50
N ILE A 71 -18.82 -10.04 8.12
CA ILE A 71 -18.36 -11.01 9.11
C ILE A 71 -17.22 -10.36 9.90
N PRO A 72 -17.32 -10.29 11.24
CA PRO A 72 -16.21 -9.84 12.08
C PRO A 72 -15.11 -10.89 12.00
N GLY A 73 -14.18 -10.70 11.06
CA GLY A 73 -12.94 -11.46 11.01
C GLY A 73 -11.95 -10.97 12.06
N PRO A 74 -10.90 -11.75 12.37
CA PRO A 74 -9.78 -11.26 13.17
C PRO A 74 -9.28 -9.93 12.61
N ALA A 75 -8.88 -9.01 13.51
CA ALA A 75 -8.45 -7.67 13.13
C ALA A 75 -7.51 -7.74 11.91
N PRO A 76 -7.82 -7.02 10.82
CA PRO A 76 -7.20 -7.30 9.53
C PRO A 76 -5.68 -7.11 9.56
N ILE A 77 -5.17 -6.31 10.48
CA ILE A 77 -3.77 -5.95 10.63
C ILE A 77 -3.48 -5.81 12.12
N GLY A 78 -2.54 -6.60 12.65
CA GLY A 78 -2.09 -6.47 14.03
C GLY A 78 -1.38 -5.13 14.27
N PRO A 79 -1.31 -4.65 15.53
CA PRO A 79 -0.52 -3.47 15.83
C PRO A 79 0.95 -3.69 15.43
N PRO A 80 1.67 -2.65 14.99
CA PRO A 80 3.09 -2.77 14.68
C PRO A 80 3.89 -3.02 15.96
N ALA A 81 4.93 -3.86 15.87
CA ALA A 81 5.80 -4.17 17.01
C ALA A 81 6.63 -2.94 17.41
N ASP A 82 6.73 -2.66 18.71
CA ASP A 82 7.59 -1.58 19.20
C ASP A 82 9.06 -2.04 19.32
N PRO A 83 10.06 -1.19 19.00
CA PRO A 83 9.94 0.16 18.47
C PRO A 83 9.68 0.17 16.95
N ALA A 84 8.51 0.65 16.53
CA ALA A 84 8.17 0.75 15.13
C ALA A 84 8.71 2.04 14.49
N ILE A 85 9.27 1.93 13.30
CA ILE A 85 9.77 3.06 12.52
C ILE A 85 8.61 3.73 11.80
N HIS A 86 8.42 5.01 12.04
CA HIS A 86 7.38 5.78 11.36
C HIS A 86 7.72 5.97 9.87
N ALA A 87 6.91 5.39 9.00
CA ALA A 87 7.08 5.49 7.55
C ALA A 87 6.11 6.52 6.95
N TRP A 88 6.67 7.50 6.23
CA TRP A 88 5.91 8.54 5.53
C TRP A 88 6.67 9.02 4.29
N GLY A 89 5.95 9.69 3.37
CA GLY A 89 6.52 10.27 2.15
C GLY A 89 7.41 9.30 1.38
N LYS A 90 8.64 9.73 1.08
CA LYS A 90 9.64 8.92 0.36
C LYS A 90 9.92 7.59 1.07
N HIS A 91 10.11 7.59 2.39
CA HIS A 91 10.42 6.36 3.12
C HIS A 91 9.30 5.32 3.03
N LEU A 92 8.04 5.75 3.09
CA LEU A 92 6.90 4.85 2.90
C LEU A 92 6.88 4.25 1.50
N ARG A 93 7.19 5.04 0.46
CA ARG A 93 7.26 4.55 -0.92
C ARG A 93 8.34 3.47 -1.09
N PHE A 94 9.55 3.73 -0.61
CA PHE A 94 10.65 2.76 -0.67
C PHE A 94 10.34 1.49 0.14
N ALA A 95 9.77 1.64 1.35
CA ALA A 95 9.37 0.49 2.16
C ALA A 95 8.28 -0.36 1.48
N ALA A 96 7.29 0.29 0.86
CA ALA A 96 6.23 -0.41 0.12
C ALA A 96 6.78 -1.13 -1.13
N LEU A 97 7.68 -0.49 -1.89
CA LEU A 97 8.37 -1.13 -3.01
C LEU A 97 9.23 -2.32 -2.55
N ALA A 98 9.89 -2.22 -1.39
CA ALA A 98 10.68 -3.31 -0.85
C ALA A 98 9.82 -4.52 -0.49
N VAL A 99 8.63 -4.30 0.08
CA VAL A 99 7.64 -5.36 0.30
C VAL A 99 7.24 -6.03 -1.02
N LEU A 100 6.88 -5.26 -2.04
CA LEU A 100 6.51 -5.78 -3.35
C LEU A 100 7.66 -6.56 -4.02
N ALA A 101 8.89 -6.04 -3.93
CA ALA A 101 10.08 -6.65 -4.52
C ALA A 101 10.48 -7.97 -3.85
N ARG A 102 10.25 -8.11 -2.53
CA ARG A 102 10.52 -9.34 -1.78
C ARG A 102 9.49 -10.43 -2.09
N GLU A 103 8.21 -10.06 -2.15
CA GLU A 103 7.12 -11.03 -2.33
C GLU A 103 6.96 -11.51 -3.78
N GLN A 104 7.41 -10.73 -4.77
CA GLN A 104 7.39 -11.10 -6.21
C GLN A 104 6.03 -11.60 -6.72
N ARG A 105 4.94 -11.12 -6.13
CA ARG A 105 3.55 -11.42 -6.52
C ARG A 105 2.66 -10.19 -6.32
N PRO A 106 1.48 -10.14 -6.95
CA PRO A 106 0.47 -9.12 -6.63
C PRO A 106 0.05 -9.21 -5.16
N LEU A 107 0.03 -8.06 -4.49
CA LEU A 107 -0.41 -7.88 -3.11
C LEU A 107 -1.54 -6.86 -3.04
N THR A 108 -2.52 -7.15 -2.20
CA THR A 108 -3.56 -6.19 -1.81
C THR A 108 -3.00 -5.13 -0.86
N LEU A 109 -3.58 -3.93 -0.83
CA LEU A 109 -3.17 -2.86 0.11
C LEU A 109 -3.14 -3.33 1.59
N PRO A 110 -4.11 -4.12 2.09
CA PRO A 110 -4.02 -4.67 3.44
C PRO A 110 -2.86 -5.64 3.65
N GLU A 111 -2.50 -6.45 2.65
CA GLU A 111 -1.32 -7.33 2.72
C GLU A 111 -0.03 -6.52 2.77
N ILE A 112 0.10 -5.49 1.92
CA ILE A 112 1.27 -4.61 1.93
C ILE A 112 1.38 -3.90 3.28
N HIS A 113 0.28 -3.38 3.82
CA HIS A 113 0.27 -2.73 5.12
C HIS A 113 0.65 -3.70 6.27
N ARG A 114 0.14 -4.93 6.23
CA ARG A 114 0.55 -5.96 7.20
C ARG A 114 2.04 -6.29 7.09
N ALA A 115 2.57 -6.44 5.89
CA ALA A 115 3.99 -6.70 5.66
C ALA A 115 4.86 -5.53 6.15
N LEU A 116 4.41 -4.28 5.99
CA LEU A 116 5.07 -3.12 6.58
C LEU A 116 5.13 -3.21 8.11
N HIS A 117 4.02 -3.55 8.77
CA HIS A 117 4.00 -3.75 10.23
C HIS A 117 4.92 -4.89 10.69
N ALA A 118 4.94 -6.00 9.94
CA ALA A 118 5.83 -7.13 10.23
C ALA A 118 7.31 -6.74 10.09
N ASN A 119 7.63 -5.85 9.15
CA ASN A 119 8.97 -5.28 8.96
C ASN A 119 9.31 -4.15 9.94
N GLY A 120 8.49 -3.94 10.99
CA GLY A 120 8.72 -2.93 12.00
C GLY A 120 8.39 -1.51 11.58
N TYR A 121 7.60 -1.30 10.51
CA TYR A 121 7.12 0.03 10.14
C TYR A 121 5.75 0.32 10.75
N ARG A 122 5.53 1.58 11.15
CA ARG A 122 4.23 2.12 11.54
C ARG A 122 3.84 3.24 10.59
N LEU A 123 2.62 3.20 10.06
CA LEU A 123 2.08 4.29 9.26
C LEU A 123 1.54 5.41 10.17
N HIS A 124 1.64 6.65 9.72
CA HIS A 124 1.34 7.82 10.56
C HIS A 124 -0.17 8.11 10.70
N HIS A 125 -0.98 7.79 9.67
CA HIS A 125 -2.36 8.28 9.59
C HIS A 125 -3.40 7.22 10.01
N VAL A 126 -4.55 7.68 10.55
CA VAL A 126 -5.77 6.87 10.78
C VAL A 126 -6.27 6.21 9.49
N GLY A 127 -5.89 6.80 8.35
CA GLY A 127 -6.17 6.34 6.98
C GLY A 127 -4.97 5.66 6.34
N SER A 128 -4.29 4.77 7.07
CA SER A 128 -3.09 4.03 6.65
C SER A 128 -3.22 3.43 5.24
N VAL A 129 -4.37 2.83 4.92
CA VAL A 129 -4.63 2.26 3.58
C VAL A 129 -4.67 3.34 2.49
N LYS A 130 -5.26 4.51 2.77
CA LYS A 130 -5.29 5.64 1.83
C LYS A 130 -3.87 6.17 1.62
N GLN A 131 -3.14 6.41 2.71
CA GLN A 131 -1.75 6.88 2.66
C GLN A 131 -0.87 5.93 1.83
N LEU A 132 -1.05 4.62 1.98
CA LEU A 132 -0.35 3.61 1.21
C LEU A 132 -0.77 3.60 -0.26
N ALA A 133 -2.07 3.75 -0.54
CA ALA A 133 -2.58 3.86 -1.91
C ALA A 133 -2.01 5.09 -2.63
N ASP A 134 -1.94 6.24 -1.95
CA ASP A 134 -1.38 7.48 -2.49
C ASP A 134 0.13 7.30 -2.76
N ALA A 135 0.86 6.66 -1.84
CA ALA A 135 2.28 6.34 -1.99
C ALA A 135 2.55 5.42 -3.20
N LEU A 136 1.76 4.36 -3.36
CA LEU A 136 1.87 3.42 -4.48
C LEU A 136 1.32 3.98 -5.79
N GLY A 137 0.38 4.93 -5.73
CA GLY A 137 -0.08 5.69 -6.90
C GLY A 137 1.08 6.46 -7.52
N TYR A 138 1.85 7.18 -6.70
CA TYR A 138 3.04 7.89 -7.17
C TYR A 138 4.07 6.96 -7.82
N GLU A 139 4.37 5.82 -7.20
CA GLU A 139 5.33 4.85 -7.79
C GLU A 139 4.75 4.13 -9.02
N HIS A 140 3.42 4.08 -9.16
CA HIS A 140 2.76 3.57 -10.35
C HIS A 140 2.91 4.52 -11.54
N ASP A 141 2.73 5.82 -11.33
CA ASP A 141 2.90 6.83 -12.38
C ASP A 141 4.34 6.86 -12.92
N ILE A 142 5.32 6.51 -12.09
CA ILE A 142 6.74 6.38 -12.46
C ILE A 142 7.08 5.02 -13.10
N GLY A 143 6.19 4.02 -13.00
CA GLY A 143 6.40 2.67 -13.54
C GLY A 143 7.14 1.69 -12.62
N ARG A 144 7.51 2.09 -11.40
CA ARG A 144 8.17 1.23 -10.40
C ARG A 144 7.22 0.29 -9.69
N ALA A 145 5.94 0.62 -9.65
CA ALA A 145 4.86 -0.26 -9.20
C ALA A 145 3.81 -0.42 -10.31
N ARG A 146 3.16 -1.57 -10.37
CA ARG A 146 2.05 -1.81 -11.31
C ARG A 146 0.77 -2.10 -10.55
N ARG A 147 -0.30 -1.38 -10.89
CA ARG A 147 -1.63 -1.62 -10.31
C ARG A 147 -2.39 -2.63 -11.15
N VAL A 148 -2.51 -3.87 -10.65
CA VAL A 148 -3.20 -4.97 -11.35
C VAL A 148 -4.72 -4.82 -11.29
N ALA A 149 -5.21 -4.36 -10.14
CA ALA A 149 -6.63 -4.11 -9.91
C ALA A 149 -6.82 -3.03 -8.83
N ARG A 150 -8.07 -2.66 -8.54
CA ARG A 150 -8.36 -1.69 -7.49
C ARG A 150 -7.84 -2.18 -6.13
N GLY A 151 -6.79 -1.54 -5.63
CA GLY A 151 -6.18 -1.86 -4.34
C GLY A 151 -5.26 -3.08 -4.37
N ILE A 152 -4.87 -3.53 -5.57
CA ILE A 152 -3.91 -4.63 -5.77
C ILE A 152 -2.74 -4.08 -6.58
N TYR A 153 -1.54 -4.23 -6.05
CA TYR A 153 -0.29 -3.74 -6.64
C TYR A 153 0.73 -4.86 -6.70
N GLU A 154 1.58 -4.82 -7.71
CA GLU A 154 2.75 -5.66 -7.82
C GLU A 154 3.97 -4.80 -8.17
N ILE A 155 5.14 -5.42 -8.18
CA ILE A 155 6.38 -4.75 -8.55
C ILE A 155 6.37 -4.41 -10.05
N GLY A 156 6.70 -3.17 -10.39
CA GLY A 156 6.90 -2.74 -11.78
C GLY A 156 8.32 -3.02 -12.27
N GLU A 157 8.75 -2.24 -13.26
CA GLU A 157 10.11 -2.31 -13.76
C GLU A 157 11.04 -1.52 -12.84
N LEU A 158 12.04 -2.20 -12.28
CA LEU A 158 13.10 -1.56 -11.50
C LEU A 158 14.44 -1.95 -12.09
N SER A 159 15.30 -0.95 -12.29
CA SER A 159 16.69 -1.22 -12.63
C SER A 159 17.36 -2.04 -11.51
N PRO A 160 18.40 -2.84 -11.80
CA PRO A 160 19.13 -3.58 -10.78
C PRO A 160 19.67 -2.69 -9.65
N TYR A 161 20.02 -1.44 -9.96
CA TYR A 161 20.45 -0.45 -8.98
C TYR A 161 19.31 -0.03 -8.05
N GLU A 162 18.15 0.33 -8.60
CA GLU A 162 16.99 0.70 -7.79
C GLU A 162 16.49 -0.45 -6.94
N ARG A 163 16.47 -1.68 -7.48
CA ARG A 163 16.11 -2.88 -6.71
C ARG A 163 17.04 -3.04 -5.49
N ARG A 164 18.36 -2.92 -5.68
CA ARG A 164 19.32 -2.96 -4.57
C ARG A 164 19.06 -1.84 -3.56
N ARG A 165 18.82 -0.62 -4.04
CA ARG A 165 18.56 0.55 -3.20
C ARG A 165 17.29 0.40 -2.37
N VAL A 166 16.19 -0.03 -2.99
CA VAL A 166 14.90 -0.28 -2.33
C VAL A 166 15.06 -1.33 -1.23
N LEU A 167 15.77 -2.42 -1.52
CA LEU A 167 16.01 -3.47 -0.54
C LEU A 167 16.95 -3.01 0.59
N SER A 168 17.96 -2.20 0.29
CA SER A 168 18.92 -1.69 1.28
C SER A 168 18.32 -0.61 2.18
N ASP A 169 17.58 0.34 1.61
CA ASP A 169 16.95 1.44 2.35
C ASP A 169 15.81 0.89 3.25
N ALA A 170 15.21 -0.24 2.88
CA ALA A 170 14.28 -0.97 3.75
C ALA A 170 14.98 -1.79 4.85
N ALA A 171 16.24 -2.19 4.66
CA ALA A 171 16.98 -2.92 5.69
C ALA A 171 17.63 -1.99 6.73
N THR A 172 18.01 -0.78 6.31
CA THR A 172 18.63 0.23 7.16
C THR A 172 17.84 1.51 7.04
N PRO A 173 16.90 1.80 7.96
CA PRO A 173 16.22 3.08 8.00
C PRO A 173 17.29 4.14 8.32
N LYS A 174 17.83 4.76 7.28
CA LYS A 174 18.78 5.85 7.44
C LYS A 174 18.03 6.99 8.11
N ASP A 175 18.49 7.38 9.29
CA ASP A 175 18.16 8.66 9.91
C ASP A 175 16.68 8.88 10.27
N VAL A 176 16.00 7.85 10.79
CA VAL A 176 14.81 8.13 11.61
C VAL A 176 15.30 8.46 13.01
N THR A 177 15.76 9.69 13.17
CA THR A 177 15.66 10.36 14.47
C THR A 177 14.24 10.06 14.95
N GLN A 178 14.12 9.47 16.14
CA GLN A 178 12.85 9.35 16.81
C GLN A 178 12.33 10.78 16.96
N ILE A 179 11.57 11.28 15.97
CA ILE A 179 10.88 12.55 16.10
C ILE A 179 9.97 12.29 17.29
N PRO A 180 10.24 12.93 18.46
CA PRO A 180 9.47 12.64 19.65
C PRO A 180 8.00 12.84 19.28
N PRO A 181 7.10 11.92 19.67
CA PRO A 181 5.69 12.11 19.40
C PRO A 181 5.32 13.47 19.98
N LYS A 182 5.00 14.44 19.11
CA LYS A 182 4.45 15.72 19.56
C LYS A 182 3.22 15.34 20.37
N GLN A 183 3.30 15.53 21.68
CA GLN A 183 2.23 15.19 22.60
C GLN A 183 0.95 15.82 22.05
N SER A 184 -0.05 14.97 21.87
CA SER A 184 -1.35 15.31 21.31
C SER A 184 -2.06 16.33 22.21
N GLY A 185 -1.72 17.60 22.04
CA GLY A 185 -2.68 18.68 22.23
C GLY A 185 -3.67 18.58 21.07
N GLU A 186 -4.95 18.69 21.41
CA GLU A 186 -6.12 18.60 20.54
C GLU A 186 -6.13 19.66 19.43
N ASP A 187 -5.21 19.56 18.47
CA ASP A 187 -5.26 20.36 17.26
C ASP A 187 -5.75 19.47 16.13
N ARG A 188 -6.93 19.81 15.63
CA ARG A 188 -7.37 19.51 14.27
C ARG A 188 -6.33 20.09 13.32
N ILE A 189 -5.24 19.36 13.07
CA ILE A 189 -4.30 19.70 12.02
C ILE A 189 -5.02 19.42 10.71
N ASN A 190 -5.70 20.45 10.22
CA ASN A 190 -5.99 20.65 8.82
C ASN A 190 -4.64 20.71 8.12
N TYR A 191 -4.07 19.54 7.75
CA TYR A 191 -2.88 19.48 6.92
C TYR A 191 -3.28 20.05 5.55
N PRO A 192 -2.85 21.26 5.18
CA PRO A 192 -3.02 21.73 3.83
C PRO A 192 -1.93 21.01 3.04
N TYR A 193 -2.21 19.78 2.60
CA TYR A 193 -1.44 19.18 1.52
C TYR A 193 -1.82 19.92 0.22
N SER A 194 -1.47 21.20 0.13
CA SER A 194 -1.08 21.78 -1.15
C SER A 194 0.22 21.09 -1.50
N TYR A 195 0.16 20.14 -2.43
CA TYR A 195 1.36 19.80 -3.19
C TYR A 195 1.94 21.14 -3.68
N PRO A 196 3.18 21.52 -3.32
CA PRO A 196 3.81 22.62 -4.01
C PRO A 196 3.82 22.24 -5.50
N ASP A 197 3.34 23.17 -6.33
CA ASP A 197 3.42 23.07 -7.78
C ASP A 197 4.81 22.54 -8.13
N SER A 198 4.83 21.45 -8.90
CA SER A 198 6.01 20.80 -9.43
C SER A 198 6.70 21.73 -10.44
N ALA A 199 7.26 22.83 -9.94
CA ALA A 199 8.19 23.68 -10.65
C ALA A 199 9.59 23.11 -10.44
N SER A 200 10.09 22.49 -11.51
CA SER A 200 11.49 22.61 -11.93
C SER A 200 12.56 22.16 -10.94
N GLU A 201 12.69 20.85 -10.77
CA GLU A 201 14.00 20.20 -10.64
C GLU A 201 14.30 19.48 -11.98
N PHE A 202 14.38 20.27 -13.05
CA PHE A 202 14.93 19.86 -14.35
C PHE A 202 16.25 20.60 -14.51
N GLY A 203 17.33 19.86 -14.33
CA GLY A 203 18.69 20.35 -14.43
C GLY A 203 19.63 19.17 -14.32
N ASP A 204 19.65 18.34 -15.37
CA ASP A 204 20.85 17.71 -15.88
C ASP A 204 20.61 17.37 -17.35
N ASP A 205 21.07 18.31 -18.18
CA ASP A 205 21.24 18.19 -19.62
C ASP A 205 22.11 16.97 -19.94
N LEU A 206 21.51 15.91 -20.46
CA LEU A 206 22.19 14.97 -21.33
C LEU A 206 21.60 15.12 -22.72
N GLY A 207 22.22 16.01 -23.49
CA GLY A 207 21.98 16.16 -24.92
C GLY A 207 22.26 14.84 -25.64
N HIS A 208 21.19 14.18 -26.06
CA HIS A 208 21.22 13.27 -27.20
C HIS A 208 20.34 13.87 -28.29
N GLU A 209 20.97 14.53 -29.25
CA GLU A 209 20.37 14.84 -30.55
C GLU A 209 19.98 13.52 -31.21
N ILE A 210 18.69 13.22 -31.24
CA ILE A 210 18.13 12.23 -32.17
C ILE A 210 17.57 13.04 -33.34
N SER A 211 18.38 13.18 -34.38
CA SER A 211 17.91 13.69 -35.67
C SER A 211 16.94 12.67 -36.29
N GLY A 212 15.76 13.14 -36.72
CA GLY A 212 15.07 12.51 -37.84
C GLY A 212 13.71 11.85 -37.59
N LEU A 213 12.76 12.52 -36.94
CA LEU A 213 11.35 12.19 -37.14
C LEU A 213 10.53 13.43 -37.50
N SER A 214 10.11 13.43 -38.76
CA SER A 214 9.20 14.38 -39.41
C SER A 214 7.85 14.43 -38.68
N TRP A 215 7.37 15.65 -38.47
CA TRP A 215 6.01 15.92 -38.04
C TRP A 215 5.03 15.48 -39.14
N VAL A 216 4.17 14.52 -38.80
CA VAL A 216 2.97 14.20 -39.61
C VAL A 216 1.82 15.02 -39.04
N HIS A 217 1.35 15.99 -39.83
CA HIS A 217 0.05 16.61 -39.64
C HIS A 217 -1.04 15.58 -39.98
N THR A 218 -1.95 15.35 -39.06
CA THR A 218 -3.27 14.80 -39.38
C THR A 218 -4.31 15.85 -39.03
N ASP A 219 -4.76 16.56 -40.06
CA ASP A 219 -6.13 17.09 -40.11
C ASP A 219 -7.06 15.92 -40.38
N GLU A 220 -8.09 15.73 -39.55
CA GLU A 220 -9.37 15.29 -40.09
C GLU A 220 -10.53 15.63 -39.14
N SER A 221 -11.41 16.47 -39.67
CA SER A 221 -12.72 16.82 -39.16
C SER A 221 -13.70 15.66 -39.32
N SER A 222 -14.51 15.37 -38.30
CA SER A 222 -15.93 15.07 -38.52
C SER A 222 -16.75 15.19 -37.25
N SER A 223 -17.80 16.00 -37.41
CA SER A 223 -18.95 16.20 -36.53
C SER A 223 -19.72 14.91 -36.29
N VAL A 224 -19.97 14.57 -35.02
CA VAL A 224 -21.08 13.69 -34.63
C VAL A 224 -21.76 14.30 -33.40
N THR A 225 -22.90 14.92 -33.64
CA THR A 225 -23.93 15.25 -32.65
C THR A 225 -24.61 13.96 -32.19
N GLN A 226 -24.53 13.64 -30.90
CA GLN A 226 -25.42 12.67 -30.26
C GLN A 226 -26.12 13.33 -29.07
N GLY A 227 -27.45 13.25 -29.13
CA GLY A 227 -28.39 13.96 -28.27
C GLY A 227 -28.41 13.46 -26.82
N LEU A 228 -28.53 14.41 -25.92
CA LEU A 228 -28.83 14.20 -24.51
C LEU A 228 -30.32 13.92 -24.35
N HIS A 229 -30.67 12.67 -24.03
CA HIS A 229 -31.99 12.34 -23.50
C HIS A 229 -32.09 12.81 -22.04
N LEU A 230 -32.85 13.88 -21.81
CA LEU A 230 -33.32 14.29 -20.50
C LEU A 230 -34.38 13.29 -20.01
N GLY A 231 -34.01 12.41 -19.09
CA GLY A 231 -34.92 11.53 -18.38
C GLY A 231 -35.78 12.33 -17.40
N VAL A 232 -37.08 12.38 -17.67
CA VAL A 232 -38.13 12.94 -16.82
C VAL A 232 -38.23 12.09 -15.54
N GLY A 233 -37.92 12.69 -14.40
CA GLY A 233 -38.09 12.08 -13.09
C GLY A 233 -39.58 11.91 -12.76
N SER A 234 -39.99 10.66 -12.52
CA SER A 234 -41.30 10.32 -11.99
C SER A 234 -41.29 10.44 -10.46
N ALA A 235 -42.35 11.06 -9.94
CA ALA A 235 -42.60 11.25 -8.51
C ALA A 235 -42.91 9.91 -7.83
N PHE A 236 -42.27 9.67 -6.69
CA PHE A 236 -42.61 8.58 -5.78
C PHE A 236 -43.94 8.88 -5.07
N PRO A 237 -44.90 7.95 -5.00
CA PRO A 237 -46.06 8.10 -4.12
C PRO A 237 -45.65 7.85 -2.65
N ALA A 238 -46.17 8.71 -1.78
CA ALA A 238 -46.14 8.53 -0.33
C ALA A 238 -46.88 7.23 0.03
N ARG A 239 -46.21 6.35 0.77
CA ARG A 239 -46.83 5.19 1.40
C ARG A 239 -47.20 5.56 2.82
N ASP A 240 -48.49 5.81 3.03
CA ASP A 240 -49.14 5.77 4.33
C ASP A 240 -49.33 4.30 4.74
N ASP A 241 -48.65 3.87 5.79
CA ASP A 241 -48.95 2.60 6.47
C ASP A 241 -49.30 2.90 7.93
N CYS A 242 -50.58 3.23 8.15
CA CYS A 242 -51.24 3.10 9.44
C CYS A 242 -51.74 1.66 9.55
N THR A 243 -51.07 0.81 10.33
CA THR A 243 -51.64 -0.49 10.71
C THR A 243 -51.69 -0.60 12.23
N SER A 244 -52.90 -0.43 12.74
CA SER A 244 -53.35 -0.69 14.10
C SER A 244 -53.21 -2.17 14.42
N MET A 245 -52.63 -2.49 15.58
CA MET A 245 -52.64 -3.81 16.19
C MET A 245 -53.85 -3.93 17.12
N PRO A 246 -54.70 -4.97 17.00
CA PRO A 246 -55.71 -5.27 18.02
C PRO A 246 -55.05 -6.01 19.20
N HIS A 247 -55.39 -5.56 20.41
CA HIS A 247 -55.14 -6.28 21.65
C HIS A 247 -56.04 -7.52 21.75
N LEU A 248 -55.44 -8.65 22.15
CA LEU A 248 -56.10 -9.73 22.88
C LEU A 248 -55.20 -10.12 24.06
#